data_AF-W4L5M0-F1
#
_entry.id   AF-W4L5M0-F1
#
_cell.length_a   1.000
_cell.length_b   1.000
_cell.length_c   1.000
_cell.angle_alpha   90.00
_cell.angle_beta   90.00
_cell.angle_gamma   90.00
#
_symmetry.space_group_name_H-M   'P 1'
#
loop_
_entity.id
_entity.type
_entity.pdbx_description
1 polymer ?
#
loop_
_entity_poly.entity_id
_entity_poly.type
_entity_poly.pdbx_seq_one_letter_code
_entity_poly.pdbx_strand_id
1 'polypeptide(L)'
;KWNVGKWSNAEYDKQVEIARGTFDVKTRKAAYDKAVAVLVEECPSAFLAHVNEHKVMANYVKGFQAIPADLVNLHTVWLDKA
;
A
#
# COMPACT_ATOMS: atom_id res chain seq x y z
N LYS A 1 -1.50 -5.06 -17.26
CA LYS A 1 -1.52 -3.58 -17.10
C LYS A 1 -2.39 -3.26 -15.90
N TRP A 2 -1.90 -2.47 -14.93
CA TRP A 2 -2.59 -2.23 -13.65
C TRP A 2 -3.61 -1.08 -13.68
N ASN A 3 -3.52 -0.17 -14.66
CA ASN A 3 -4.53 0.86 -14.93
C ASN A 3 -5.61 0.33 -15.88
N VAL A 4 -6.62 -0.36 -15.32
CA VAL A 4 -7.71 -1.00 -16.09
C VAL A 4 -8.67 0.04 -16.69
N GLY A 5 -8.94 1.12 -15.95
CA GLY A 5 -9.82 2.22 -16.40
C GLY A 5 -9.21 3.11 -17.48
N LYS A 6 -7.92 2.92 -17.82
CA LYS A 6 -7.16 3.73 -18.80
C LYS A 6 -7.17 5.22 -18.49
N TRP A 7 -7.39 5.59 -17.23
CA TRP A 7 -7.42 6.98 -16.79
C TRP A 7 -6.02 7.62 -16.88
N SER A 8 -5.94 8.89 -17.23
CA SER A 8 -4.70 9.66 -17.29
C SER A 8 -5.01 11.13 -17.03
N ASN A 9 -4.19 11.76 -16.21
CA ASN A 9 -4.31 13.17 -15.86
C ASN A 9 -2.91 13.77 -15.69
N ALA A 10 -2.62 14.84 -16.44
CA ALA A 10 -1.28 15.43 -16.49
C ALA A 10 -0.82 16.03 -15.16
N GLU A 11 -1.74 16.57 -14.35
CA GLU A 11 -1.41 17.11 -13.04
C GLU A 11 -1.15 15.98 -12.03
N TYR A 12 -1.94 14.90 -12.06
CA TYR A 12 -1.65 13.69 -11.28
C TYR A 12 -0.25 13.16 -11.58
N ASP A 13 0.07 12.95 -12.86
CA ASP A 13 1.35 12.41 -13.30
C ASP A 13 2.53 13.31 -12.86
N LYS A 14 2.38 14.63 -12.99
CA LYS A 14 3.38 15.61 -12.52
C LYS A 14 3.62 15.52 -11.01
N GLN A 15 2.57 15.42 -10.20
CA GLN A 15 2.73 15.32 -8.75
C GLN A 15 3.38 13.99 -8.34
N VAL A 16 3.05 12.88 -9.01
CA VAL A 16 3.72 11.59 -8.80
C VAL A 16 5.20 11.67 -9.13
N GLU A 17 5.59 12.34 -10.23
CA GLU A 17 7.01 12.48 -10.58
C GLU A 17 7.78 13.35 -9.57
N ILE A 18 7.19 14.42 -9.05
CA ILE A 18 7.79 15.20 -7.94
C ILE A 18 8.03 14.30 -6.72
N ALA A 19 7.03 13.50 -6.35
CA ALA A 19 7.09 12.62 -5.20
C ALA A 19 8.16 11.52 -5.35
N ARG A 20 8.33 10.99 -6.56
CA ARG A 20 9.36 9.99 -6.91
C ARG A 20 10.76 10.56 -6.96
N GLY A 21 10.90 11.83 -7.39
CA GLY A 21 12.19 12.48 -7.59
C GLY A 21 12.84 13.07 -6.33
N THR A 22 12.14 13.09 -5.19
CA THR A 22 12.62 13.73 -3.96
C THR A 22 12.90 12.74 -2.82
N PHE A 23 13.98 13.00 -2.09
CA PHE A 23 14.29 12.29 -0.84
C PHE A 23 13.67 12.98 0.39
N ASP A 24 13.28 14.25 0.29
CA ASP A 24 12.65 14.98 1.41
C ASP A 24 11.23 14.46 1.66
N VAL A 25 11.00 13.97 2.88
CA VAL A 25 9.75 13.32 3.27
C VAL A 25 8.58 14.30 3.24
N LYS A 26 8.79 15.56 3.65
CA LYS A 26 7.73 16.57 3.67
C LYS A 26 7.29 16.92 2.26
N THR A 27 8.24 17.15 1.37
CA THR A 27 7.99 17.39 -0.06
C THR A 27 7.28 16.21 -0.71
N ARG A 28 7.76 14.98 -0.45
CA ARG A 28 7.13 13.76 -0.98
C ARG A 28 5.68 13.61 -0.54
N LYS A 29 5.40 13.84 0.75
CA LYS A 29 4.03 13.78 1.28
C LYS A 29 3.14 14.82 0.63
N ALA A 30 3.58 16.08 0.56
CA ALA A 30 2.77 17.16 -0.01
C ALA A 30 2.43 16.93 -1.49
N ALA A 31 3.34 16.33 -2.26
CA ALA A 31 3.09 15.95 -3.65
C ALA A 31 2.05 14.81 -3.74
N TYR A 32 2.19 13.76 -2.92
CA TYR A 32 1.18 12.69 -2.88
C TYR A 32 -0.19 13.16 -2.41
N ASP A 33 -0.27 14.08 -1.44
CA ASP A 33 -1.55 14.65 -1.01
C ASP A 33 -2.27 15.35 -2.18
N LYS A 34 -1.53 16.08 -3.04
CA LYS A 34 -2.09 16.71 -4.25
C LYS A 34 -2.50 15.69 -5.31
N ALA A 35 -1.69 14.65 -5.53
CA ALA A 35 -2.04 13.59 -6.46
C ALA A 35 -3.33 12.86 -6.04
N VAL A 36 -3.48 12.56 -4.74
CA VAL A 36 -4.70 11.95 -4.19
C VAL A 36 -5.90 12.87 -4.33
N ALA A 37 -5.74 14.18 -4.14
CA ALA A 37 -6.84 15.14 -4.33
C ALA A 37 -7.41 15.09 -5.76
N VAL A 38 -6.54 15.09 -6.78
CA VAL A 38 -6.95 14.96 -8.20
C VAL A 38 -7.68 13.63 -8.43
N LEU A 39 -7.14 12.54 -7.89
CA LEU A 39 -7.71 11.20 -8.04
C LEU A 39 -9.07 11.04 -7.36
N VAL A 40 -9.28 11.69 -6.20
CA VAL A 40 -10.58 11.71 -5.51
C VAL A 40 -11.59 12.57 -6.28
N GLU A 41 -11.17 13.72 -6.79
CA GLU A 41 -12.03 14.64 -7.55
C GLU A 41 -12.55 14.01 -8.85
N GLU A 42 -11.68 13.35 -9.62
CA GLU A 42 -12.07 12.72 -10.88
C GLU A 42 -12.68 11.32 -10.73
N CYS A 43 -12.52 10.70 -9.55
CA CYS A 43 -13.08 9.39 -9.20
C CYS A 43 -12.94 8.33 -10.32
N PRO A 44 -11.72 8.04 -10.83
CA PRO A 44 -11.51 7.07 -11.91
C PRO A 44 -11.73 5.62 -11.45
N SER A 45 -11.89 5.39 -10.15
CA SER A 45 -12.18 4.10 -9.54
C SER A 45 -12.92 4.31 -8.22
N ALA A 46 -13.86 3.41 -7.92
CA ALA A 46 -14.55 3.41 -6.63
C ALA A 46 -13.68 2.70 -5.57
N PHE A 47 -13.20 3.44 -4.57
CA PHE A 47 -12.48 2.89 -3.42
C PHE A 47 -13.49 2.42 -2.37
N LEU A 48 -13.64 1.09 -2.21
CA LEU A 48 -14.68 0.51 -1.36
C LEU A 48 -14.26 0.36 0.10
N ALA A 49 -13.06 -0.15 0.36
CA ALA A 49 -12.58 -0.40 1.71
C ALA A 49 -11.05 -0.55 1.77
N HIS A 50 -10.48 -0.22 2.93
CA HIS A 50 -9.23 -0.80 3.41
C HIS A 50 -9.58 -1.95 4.35
N VAL A 51 -9.14 -3.16 4.02
CA VAL A 51 -9.53 -4.37 4.78
C VAL A 51 -8.50 -4.69 5.85
N ASN A 52 -8.97 -5.13 7.02
CA ASN A 52 -8.11 -5.71 8.03
C ASN A 52 -7.64 -7.08 7.60
N GLU A 53 -6.37 -7.36 7.82
CA GLU A 53 -5.79 -8.66 7.54
C GLU A 53 -5.87 -9.56 8.78
N HIS A 54 -6.46 -10.74 8.63
CA HIS A 54 -6.58 -11.72 9.70
C HIS A 54 -5.76 -12.96 9.34
N LYS A 55 -4.63 -13.16 10.03
CA LYS A 55 -3.82 -14.36 9.90
C LYS A 55 -4.00 -15.22 11.15
N VAL A 56 -4.59 -16.41 10.98
CA VAL A 56 -4.76 -17.39 12.05
C VAL A 56 -3.78 -18.53 11.85
N MET A 57 -3.00 -18.83 12.87
CA MET A 57 -2.00 -19.90 12.85
C MET A 57 -2.35 -20.94 13.91
N ALA A 58 -1.89 -22.18 13.72
CA ALA A 58 -2.02 -23.20 14.76
C ALA A 58 -1.23 -22.80 16.01
N ASN A 59 -1.69 -23.23 17.20
CA ASN A 59 -1.07 -22.85 18.48
C ASN A 59 0.41 -23.25 18.60
N TYR A 60 0.84 -24.29 17.89
CA TYR A 60 2.24 -24.75 17.84
C TYR A 60 3.12 -23.91 16.89
N VAL A 61 2.56 -22.99 16.12
CA VAL A 61 3.34 -22.07 15.27
C VAL A 61 3.76 -20.88 16.11
N LYS A 62 5.06 -20.71 16.29
CA LYS A 62 5.64 -19.63 17.10
C LYS A 62 6.52 -18.73 16.25
N GLY A 63 6.82 -17.53 16.76
CA GLY A 63 7.73 -16.58 16.11
C GLY A 63 7.17 -15.87 14.88
N PHE A 64 5.88 -16.05 14.55
CA PHE A 64 5.23 -15.30 13.47
C PHE A 64 5.03 -13.84 13.85
N GLN A 65 5.43 -12.93 12.95
CA GLN A 65 5.24 -11.49 13.09
C GLN A 65 4.34 -10.99 11.94
N ALA A 66 3.19 -10.45 12.30
CA ALA A 66 2.29 -9.83 11.32
C ALA A 66 2.88 -8.50 10.82
N ILE A 67 2.84 -8.29 9.50
CA ILE A 67 3.19 -7.02 8.85
C ILE A 67 2.04 -6.58 7.95
N PRO A 68 1.78 -5.26 7.79
CA PRO A 68 0.67 -4.75 7.00
C PRO A 68 0.99 -4.76 5.50
N ALA A 69 1.25 -5.95 4.96
CA ALA A 69 1.66 -6.15 3.56
C ALA A 69 1.09 -7.43 2.93
N ASP A 70 0.15 -8.12 3.58
CA ASP A 70 -0.40 -9.42 3.14
C ASP A 70 0.64 -10.55 3.02
N LEU A 71 1.86 -10.33 3.55
CA LEU A 71 2.97 -11.27 3.44
C LEU A 71 2.99 -12.26 4.61
N VAL A 72 3.42 -13.49 4.33
CA VAL A 72 3.71 -14.50 5.35
C VAL A 72 5.23 -14.63 5.48
N ASN A 73 5.82 -13.81 6.34
CA ASN A 73 7.26 -13.81 6.57
C ASN A 73 7.64 -14.95 7.53
N LEU A 74 8.34 -15.96 7.03
CA LEU A 74 8.65 -17.19 7.78
C LEU A 74 10.05 -17.24 8.39
N HIS A 75 10.88 -16.21 8.19
CA HIS A 75 12.29 -16.22 8.60
C HIS A 75 12.51 -16.32 10.12
N THR A 76 11.50 -15.97 10.94
CA THR A 76 11.52 -16.10 12.41
C THR A 76 10.61 -17.21 12.93
N VAL A 77 9.94 -17.95 12.04
CA VAL A 77 8.88 -18.89 12.41
C VAL A 77 9.45 -20.27 12.74
N TRP A 78 8.91 -20.91 13.77
CA TRP A 78 9.26 -22.28 14.14
C TRP A 78 8.05 -23.04 14.70
N LEU A 79 8.18 -24.37 14.80
CA LEU A 79 7.12 -25.26 15.28
C LEU A 79 7.46 -25.82 16.66
N ASP A 80 6.57 -25.59 17.62
CA ASP A 80 6.59 -26.15 18.98
C ASP A 80 5.73 -27.42 19.02
N LYS A 81 6.18 -28.46 18.31
CA LYS A 81 5.54 -29.79 18.34
C LYS A 81 6.33 -30.68 19.28
N ALA A 82 5.70 -31.03 20.41
CA ALA A 82 6.16 -32.13 21.26
C ALA A 82 6.10 -33.46 20.50
#